data_AF-A0A418IHF8-F1
#
_entry.id   AF-A0A418IHF8-F1
#
_cell.length_a   1.000
_cell.length_b   1.000
_cell.length_c   1.000
_cell.angle_alpha   90.00
_cell.angle_beta   90.00
_cell.angle_gamma   90.00
#
_symmetry.space_group_name_H-M   'P 1'
#
loop_
_entity.id
_entity.type
_entity.pdbx_description
1 polymer ?
#
loop_
_entity_poly.entity_id
_entity_poly.type
_entity_poly.pdbx_seq_one_letter_code
_entity_poly.pdbx_strand_id
1 'polypeptide(L)'
;MVTILQVDFPLDGPFANEMAEQFKDLAESINHEPGFLWKIWTENESEQEAGGIYAFDNKTHANQYLEMHSQRIKSMGVPYVNAKIFDVNESLTKINKGRIN
;
A
#
# COMPACT_ATOMS: atom_id res chain seq x y z
N MET A 1 -10.69 -14.19 -2.54
CA MET A 1 -10.53 -13.56 -3.86
C MET A 1 -9.62 -12.38 -3.65
N VAL A 2 -8.67 -12.18 -4.56
CA VAL A 2 -7.67 -11.13 -4.42
C VAL A 2 -8.36 -9.77 -4.27
N THR A 3 -7.92 -9.01 -3.28
CA THR A 3 -8.45 -7.69 -2.96
C THR A 3 -7.33 -6.68 -3.11
N ILE A 4 -7.62 -5.57 -3.79
CA ILE A 4 -6.69 -4.44 -3.89
C ILE A 4 -7.02 -3.42 -2.82
N LEU A 5 -6.00 -3.03 -2.08
CA LEU A 5 -6.03 -1.86 -1.23
C LEU A 5 -5.16 -0.77 -1.89
N GLN A 6 -5.75 0.38 -2.19
CA GLN A 6 -5.04 1.58 -2.60
C GLN A 6 -4.94 2.50 -1.39
N VAL A 7 -3.75 3.02 -1.10
CA VAL A 7 -3.51 4.01 -0.05
C VAL A 7 -2.62 5.13 -0.59
N ASP A 8 -2.97 6.37 -0.26
CA ASP A 8 -2.15 7.55 -0.51
C ASP A 8 -2.29 8.54 0.66
N PHE A 9 -1.24 9.34 0.89
CA PHE A 9 -1.18 10.32 1.97
C PHE A 9 -0.10 11.38 1.70
N PRO A 10 -0.23 12.58 2.28
CA PRO A 10 0.80 13.61 2.17
C PRO A 10 2.09 13.19 2.89
N LEU A 11 3.23 13.47 2.26
CA LEU A 11 4.57 13.20 2.77
C LEU A 11 5.50 14.31 2.31
N ASP A 12 6.11 15.04 3.25
CA ASP A 12 7.06 16.11 2.92
C ASP A 12 8.43 15.59 2.44
N GLY A 13 8.69 14.30 2.64
CA GLY A 13 9.95 13.61 2.36
C GLY A 13 10.30 12.65 3.50
N PRO A 14 11.30 11.78 3.32
CA PRO A 14 12.18 11.67 2.14
C PRO A 14 11.51 11.03 0.91
N PHE A 15 12.18 11.14 -0.25
CA PHE A 15 11.80 10.52 -1.54
C PHE A 15 12.92 9.66 -2.13
N ALA A 16 12.61 8.87 -3.16
CA ALA A 16 13.50 8.01 -3.92
C ALA A 16 14.39 7.13 -3.03
N ASN A 17 15.71 7.22 -3.20
CA ASN A 17 16.67 6.37 -2.47
C ASN A 17 16.62 6.59 -0.96
N GLU A 18 16.42 7.84 -0.52
CA GLU A 18 16.33 8.15 0.91
C GLU A 18 15.05 7.54 1.52
N MET A 19 13.94 7.55 0.76
CA MET A 19 12.73 6.83 1.16
C MET A 19 12.99 5.33 1.26
N ALA A 20 13.66 4.75 0.27
CA ALA A 20 13.97 3.32 0.25
C ALA A 20 14.85 2.89 1.43
N GLU A 21 15.83 3.71 1.83
CA GLU A 21 16.68 3.45 2.98
C GLU A 21 15.90 3.55 4.30
N GLN A 22 15.13 4.62 4.50
CA GLN A 22 14.41 4.85 5.75
C GLN A 22 13.23 3.89 5.94
N PHE A 23 12.54 3.50 4.86
CA PHE A 23 11.36 2.62 4.92
C PHE A 23 11.67 1.16 4.61
N LYS A 24 12.95 0.76 4.59
CA LYS A 24 13.35 -0.63 4.35
C LYS A 24 12.72 -1.60 5.34
N ASP A 25 12.89 -1.36 6.64
CA ASP A 25 12.36 -2.25 7.68
C ASP A 25 10.83 -2.30 7.65
N LEU A 26 10.20 -1.16 7.30
CA LEU A 26 8.76 -1.11 7.07
C LEU A 26 8.37 -2.00 5.88
N ALA A 27 9.07 -1.91 4.75
CA ALA A 27 8.83 -2.76 3.59
C ALA A 27 9.00 -4.26 3.91
N GLU A 28 10.00 -4.62 4.70
CA GLU A 28 10.23 -6.00 5.15
C GLU A 28 9.12 -6.49 6.10
N SER A 29 8.66 -5.64 7.02
CA SER A 29 7.58 -5.99 7.95
C SER A 29 6.27 -6.33 7.23
N ILE A 30 5.96 -5.64 6.13
CA ILE A 30 4.71 -5.83 5.38
C ILE A 30 4.61 -7.26 4.79
N ASN A 31 5.75 -7.89 4.45
CA ASN A 31 5.75 -9.27 3.95
C ASN A 31 5.23 -10.30 4.96
N HIS A 32 5.17 -9.94 6.25
CA HIS A 32 4.72 -10.81 7.32
C HIS A 32 3.24 -10.62 7.68
N GLU A 33 2.55 -9.69 7.02
CA GLU A 33 1.15 -9.40 7.27
C GLU A 33 0.24 -10.53 6.75
N PRO A 34 -0.79 -10.93 7.50
CA PRO A 34 -1.71 -11.98 7.08
C PRO A 34 -2.29 -11.71 5.69
N GLY A 35 -2.18 -12.70 4.80
CA GLY A 35 -2.75 -12.63 3.45
C GLY A 35 -2.09 -11.64 2.49
N PHE A 36 -1.00 -10.98 2.87
CA PHE A 36 -0.27 -10.09 1.98
C PHE A 36 0.33 -10.86 0.79
N LEU A 37 0.15 -10.33 -0.42
CA LEU A 37 0.69 -10.92 -1.65
C LEU A 37 1.83 -10.09 -2.23
N TRP A 38 1.59 -8.79 -2.40
CA TRP A 38 2.58 -7.84 -2.92
C TRP A 38 2.15 -6.40 -2.69
N LYS A 39 3.11 -5.48 -2.80
CA LYS A 39 2.92 -4.03 -2.76
C LYS A 39 3.69 -3.37 -3.91
N ILE A 40 3.09 -2.34 -4.49
CA ILE A 40 3.78 -1.32 -5.28
C ILE A 40 3.89 -0.08 -4.40
N TRP A 41 5.12 0.36 -4.12
CA TRP A 41 5.36 1.66 -3.48
C TRP A 41 5.14 2.78 -4.50
N THR A 42 4.43 3.82 -4.09
CA THR A 42 4.15 4.99 -4.93
C THR A 42 4.64 6.25 -4.24
N GLU A 43 5.22 7.15 -5.01
CA GLU A 43 5.71 8.44 -4.53
C GLU A 43 5.53 9.50 -5.62
N ASN A 44 5.31 10.73 -5.20
CA ASN A 44 5.17 11.90 -6.04
C ASN A 44 5.73 13.11 -5.30
N GLU A 45 7.03 13.37 -5.48
CA GLU A 45 7.76 14.44 -4.80
C GLU A 45 7.17 15.82 -5.10
N SER A 46 6.75 16.09 -6.34
CA SER A 46 6.25 17.43 -6.72
C SER A 46 4.93 17.80 -6.05
N GLU A 47 4.10 16.80 -5.75
CA GLU A 47 2.83 17.00 -5.03
C GLU A 47 2.93 16.67 -3.54
N GLN A 48 4.13 16.30 -3.06
CA GLN A 48 4.38 15.86 -1.70
C GLN A 48 3.44 14.73 -1.25
N GLU A 49 3.34 13.68 -2.08
CA GLU A 49 2.47 12.53 -1.80
C GLU A 49 3.24 11.21 -1.87
N ALA A 50 2.86 10.26 -1.02
CA ALA A 50 3.35 8.90 -1.05
C ALA A 50 2.23 7.91 -0.73
N GLY A 51 2.48 6.62 -0.98
CA GLY A 51 1.47 5.62 -0.73
C GLY A 51 1.84 4.21 -1.16
N GLY A 52 0.83 3.47 -1.58
CA GLY A 52 1.04 2.22 -2.28
C GLY A 52 -0.23 1.52 -2.71
N ILE A 53 -0.04 0.59 -3.65
CA ILE A 53 -1.05 -0.36 -4.10
C ILE A 53 -0.70 -1.72 -3.54
N TYR A 54 -1.61 -2.31 -2.79
CA TYR A 54 -1.41 -3.57 -2.09
C TYR A 54 -2.37 -4.62 -2.64
N ALA A 55 -1.92 -5.86 -2.71
CA ALA A 55 -2.79 -7.01 -2.94
C ALA A 55 -2.80 -7.93 -1.73
N PHE A 56 -4.02 -8.33 -1.34
CA PHE A 56 -4.28 -9.31 -0.31
C PHE A 56 -5.09 -10.48 -0.88
N ASP A 57 -4.95 -11.66 -0.28
CA ASP A 57 -5.68 -12.88 -0.67
C ASP A 57 -7.21 -12.77 -0.47
N ASN A 58 -7.64 -11.89 0.44
CA ASN A 58 -9.04 -11.62 0.75
C ASN A 58 -9.26 -10.23 1.36
N LYS A 59 -10.54 -9.83 1.36
CA LYS A 59 -11.00 -8.53 1.84
C LYS A 59 -10.85 -8.34 3.36
N THR A 60 -10.95 -9.40 4.15
CA THR A 60 -10.80 -9.32 5.62
C THR A 60 -9.38 -8.90 5.97
N HIS A 61 -8.38 -9.57 5.41
CA HIS A 61 -6.97 -9.22 5.63
C HIS A 61 -6.65 -7.81 5.13
N ALA A 62 -7.17 -7.41 3.96
CA ALA A 62 -7.00 -6.03 3.47
C ALA A 62 -7.56 -4.97 4.43
N ASN A 63 -8.73 -5.20 5.03
CA ASN A 63 -9.33 -4.27 6.00
C ASN A 63 -8.53 -4.21 7.31
N GLN A 64 -8.10 -5.36 7.83
CA GLN A 64 -7.28 -5.44 9.04
C GLN A 64 -5.95 -4.68 8.85
N TYR A 65 -5.29 -4.89 7.72
CA TYR A 65 -4.08 -4.17 7.40
C TYR A 65 -4.33 -2.66 7.24
N LEU A 66 -5.42 -2.25 6.57
CA LEU A 66 -5.77 -0.83 6.44
C LEU A 66 -5.96 -0.16 7.81
N GLU A 67 -6.66 -0.81 8.75
CA GLU A 67 -6.90 -0.25 10.08
C GLU A 67 -5.58 -0.03 10.85
N MET A 68 -4.75 -1.07 10.94
CA MET A 68 -3.44 -0.99 11.58
C MET A 68 -2.52 0.03 10.87
N HIS A 69 -2.42 -0.05 9.54
CA HIS A 69 -1.49 0.79 8.78
C HIS A 69 -1.88 2.26 8.85
N SER A 70 -3.17 2.57 8.84
CA SER A 70 -3.67 3.94 9.00
C SER A 70 -3.28 4.53 10.36
N GLN A 71 -3.32 3.74 11.43
CA GLN A 71 -2.85 4.18 12.75
C GLN A 71 -1.34 4.42 12.75
N ARG A 72 -0.57 3.50 12.15
CA ARG A 72 0.89 3.62 12.00
C ARG A 72 1.26 4.90 11.23
N ILE A 73 0.63 5.17 10.09
CA ILE A 73 0.91 6.36 9.27
C ILE A 73 0.59 7.64 10.07
N LYS A 74 -0.56 7.70 10.74
CA LYS A 74 -0.92 8.85 11.58
C LYS A 74 0.08 9.08 12.71
N SER A 75 0.63 8.01 13.30
CA SER A 75 1.66 8.13 14.34
C SER A 75 2.98 8.73 13.84
N MET A 76 3.21 8.74 12.51
CA MET A 76 4.35 9.40 11.86
C MET A 76 4.11 10.90 11.60
N GLY A 77 2.99 11.45 12.07
CA GLY A 77 2.66 12.88 11.90
C GLY A 77 1.85 13.19 10.64
N VAL A 78 1.48 12.18 9.86
CA VAL A 78 0.66 12.36 8.65
C VAL A 78 -0.79 12.71 9.03
N PRO A 79 -1.35 13.84 8.54
CA PRO A 79 -2.63 14.35 9.00
C PRO A 79 -3.83 13.49 8.57
N TYR A 80 -3.78 12.89 7.39
CA TYR A 80 -4.85 12.06 6.86
C TYR A 80 -4.30 10.96 5.95
N VAL A 81 -5.09 9.89 5.79
CA VAL A 81 -4.79 8.76 4.92
C VAL A 81 -6.01 8.54 4.03
N ASN A 82 -5.81 8.59 2.72
CA ASN A 82 -6.81 8.19 1.76
C ASN A 82 -6.69 6.69 1.50
N ALA A 83 -7.81 5.98 1.48
CA ALA A 83 -7.80 4.55 1.21
C ALA A 83 -9.05 4.10 0.43
N LYS A 84 -8.86 3.14 -0.47
CA LYS A 84 -9.93 2.47 -1.19
C LYS A 84 -9.66 0.97 -1.28
N ILE A 85 -10.71 0.18 -1.17
CA ILE A 85 -10.66 -1.28 -1.31
C ILE A 85 -11.48 -1.69 -2.53
N PHE A 86 -10.89 -2.50 -3.40
CA PHE A 86 -11.51 -2.99 -4.63
C PHE A 86 -11.41 -4.50 -4.74
N ASP A 87 -12.45 -5.10 -5.31
CA ASP A 87 -12.35 -6.45 -5.84
C ASP A 87 -11.62 -6.43 -7.20
N VAL A 88 -10.84 -7.47 -7.49
CA VAL A 88 -10.13 -7.58 -8.77
C VAL A 88 -11.04 -8.15 -9.84
N ASN A 89 -11.12 -7.48 -10.99
CA ASN A 89 -11.66 -8.08 -12.21
C ASN A 89 -10.58 -8.94 -12.90
N GLU A 90 -10.47 -10.21 -12.49
CA GLU A 90 -9.37 -11.08 -12.93
C GLU A 90 -9.25 -11.22 -14.45
N SER A 91 -10.39 -11.28 -15.17
CA SER A 91 -10.40 -11.45 -16.62
C SER A 91 -9.73 -10.27 -17.33
N LEU A 92 -10.08 -9.05 -16.94
CA LEU A 92 -9.47 -7.84 -17.51
C LEU A 92 -8.02 -7.69 -17.05
N THR A 93 -7.72 -7.98 -15.78
CA THR A 93 -6.37 -7.92 -15.24
C THR A 93 -5.41 -8.87 -15.97
N LYS A 94 -5.85 -10.08 -16.31
CA LYS A 94 -5.05 -11.04 -17.09
C LYS A 94 -4.70 -10.50 -18.48
N ILE A 95 -5.63 -9.84 -19.17
CA ILE A 95 -5.39 -9.21 -20.48
C ILE A 95 -4.29 -8.16 -20.37
N ASN A 96 -4.34 -7.33 -19.32
CA ASN A 96 -3.35 -6.28 -19.07
C ASN A 96 -2.16 -6.73 -18.20
N LYS A 97 -1.97 -8.05 -18.03
CA LYS A 97 -0.81 -8.68 -17.36
C LYS A 97 -0.60 -8.24 -15.92
N GLY A 98 -1.64 -7.79 -15.23
CA GLY A 98 -1.56 -7.44 -13.81
C GLY A 98 -1.33 -8.69 -12.95
N ARG A 99 -0.55 -8.53 -11.89
CA ARG A 99 -0.25 -9.61 -10.94
C ARG A 99 -1.46 -9.85 -10.03
N ILE A 100 -1.87 -11.11 -9.85
CA ILE A 100 -2.98 -11.50 -8.96
C ILE A 100 -2.56 -12.59 -7.95
N ASN A 101 -1.26 -12.86 -7.85
CA ASN A 101 -0.64 -13.90 -7.03
C ASN A 101 0.88 -13.67 -6.97
#